data_AF-A0A847ES61-F1
#
_entry.id   AF-A0A847ES61-F1
#
_cell.length_a   1.000
_cell.length_b   1.000
_cell.length_c   1.000
_cell.angle_alpha   90.00
_cell.angle_beta   90.00
_cell.angle_gamma   90.00
#
_symmetry.space_group_name_H-M   'P 1'
#
loop_
_entity.id
_entity.type
_entity.pdbx_description
1 polymer ?
#
loop_
_entity_poly.entity_id
_entity_poly.type
_entity_poly.pdbx_seq_one_letter_code
_entity_poly.pdbx_strand_id
1 'polypeptide(L)' 'GRVCMDQTMVDLGPDSTVATGDEVALVGRQGDEEITVQDVADLMGTIPYEVTCLINARVARAVVG' A
#
# COMPACT_ATOMS: atom_id res chain seq x y z
N GLY A 1 8.09 -6.93 10.94
CA GLY A 1 7.05 -7.98 11.10
C GLY A 1 7.07 -8.93 9.92
N ARG A 2 6.07 -9.82 9.79
CA ARG A 2 5.83 -10.62 8.58
C ARG A 2 4.49 -10.19 7.96
N VAL A 3 4.41 -10.25 6.64
CA VAL A 3 3.15 -10.09 5.90
C VAL A 3 2.37 -11.40 5.99
N CYS A 4 1.09 -11.33 6.37
CA CYS A 4 0.19 -12.47 6.40
C CYS A 4 -0.71 -12.49 5.14
N MET A 5 -1.55 -13.52 5.00
CA MET A 5 -2.44 -13.65 3.83
C MET A 5 -3.39 -12.45 3.65
N ASP A 6 -3.90 -11.91 4.77
CA ASP A 6 -4.95 -10.88 4.80
C ASP A 6 -4.62 -9.65 5.67
N GLN A 7 -3.43 -9.61 6.30
CA GLN A 7 -3.05 -8.49 7.17
C GLN A 7 -1.54 -8.23 7.16
N THR A 8 -1.19 -6.96 7.35
CA THR A 8 0.18 -6.47 7.56
C THR A 8 0.20 -5.57 8.79
N MET A 9 1.28 -5.62 9.55
CA MET A 9 1.50 -4.75 10.70
C MET A 9 2.61 -3.74 10.35
N VAL A 10 2.36 -2.48 10.69
CA VAL A 10 3.31 -1.37 10.52
C VAL A 10 3.57 -0.78 11.90
N ASP A 11 4.83 -0.46 12.17
CA ASP A 11 5.21 0.26 13.38
C ASP A 11 5.04 1.76 13.14
N LEU A 12 4.24 2.42 13.98
CA LEU A 12 3.95 3.85 13.90
C LEU A 12 4.84 4.69 14.81
N GLY A 13 5.69 4.05 15.61
CA GLY A 13 6.49 4.70 16.64
C GLY A 13 5.68 5.06 17.91
N PRO A 14 6.39 5.50 18.97
CA PRO A 14 5.82 5.68 20.30
C PRO A 14 4.83 6.86 20.43
N ASP A 15 4.97 7.88 19.59
CA ASP A 15 4.21 9.13 19.67
C ASP A 15 3.14 9.26 18.58
N SER A 16 2.71 8.14 17.99
CA SER A 16 1.71 8.14 16.92
C SER A 16 0.35 8.62 17.42
N THR A 17 -0.30 9.47 16.61
CA THR A 17 -1.66 9.98 16.84
C THR A 17 -2.72 9.31 15.96
N VAL A 18 -2.35 8.27 15.22
CA VAL A 18 -3.22 7.56 14.27
C VAL A 18 -4.33 6.81 15.01
N ALA A 19 -5.54 6.86 14.45
CA ALA A 19 -6.73 6.20 14.97
C ALA A 19 -7.19 5.05 14.07
N THR A 20 -8.05 4.18 14.62
CA THR A 20 -8.69 3.14 13.83
C THR A 20 -9.63 3.78 12.80
N GLY A 21 -9.45 3.39 11.54
CA GLY A 21 -10.23 3.92 10.42
C GLY A 21 -9.50 4.99 9.60
N ASP A 22 -8.32 5.43 10.05
CA ASP A 22 -7.49 6.34 9.27
C ASP A 22 -7.05 5.69 7.95
N GLU A 23 -7.08 6.49 6.88
CA GLU A 23 -6.71 6.04 5.53
C GLU A 23 -5.19 5.87 5.41
N VAL A 24 -4.78 4.81 4.74
CA VAL A 24 -3.38 4.52 4.43
C VAL A 24 -3.21 4.28 2.93
N ALA A 25 -2.19 4.90 2.33
CA ALA A 25 -1.79 4.65 0.96
C ALA A 25 -0.70 3.57 0.89
N LEU A 26 -1.04 2.37 0.40
CA LEU A 26 -0.03 1.34 0.11
C LEU A 26 0.70 1.58 -1.22
N VAL A 27 -0.01 2.17 -2.18
CA VAL A 27 0.50 2.64 -3.48
C VAL A 27 -0.34 3.85 -3.87
N GLY A 28 0.29 4.97 -4.20
CA GLY A 28 -0.35 6.24 -4.52
C GLY A 28 0.22 7.38 -3.66
N ARG A 29 -0.50 8.50 -3.66
CA ARG A 29 -0.07 9.74 -3.01
C ARG A 29 -0.97 10.08 -1.83
N GLN A 30 -0.37 10.47 -0.71
CA GLN A 30 -1.06 10.98 0.47
C GLN A 30 -0.35 12.26 0.94
N GLY A 31 -1.03 13.40 0.86
CA GLY A 31 -0.41 14.70 1.10
C GLY A 31 0.70 14.99 0.06
N ASP A 32 1.89 15.30 0.55
CA ASP A 32 3.08 15.58 -0.27
C ASP A 32 3.96 14.34 -0.52
N GLU A 33 3.64 13.20 0.11
CA GLU A 33 4.37 11.95 -0.05
C GLU A 33 3.68 11.00 -1.02
N GLU A 34 4.49 10.24 -1.76
CA GLU A 34 4.01 9.29 -2.77
C GLU A 34 4.82 7.99 -2.72
N ILE A 35 4.10 6.87 -2.82
CA ILE A 35 4.67 5.54 -3.06
C ILE A 35 4.20 5.11 -4.45
N THR A 36 5.09 5.14 -5.42
CA THR A 36 4.74 4.79 -6.79
C THR A 36 4.70 3.27 -6.98
N VAL A 37 4.05 2.81 -8.05
CA VAL A 37 4.09 1.40 -8.46
C VAL A 37 5.53 0.98 -8.79
N GLN A 38 6.35 1.90 -9.32
CA GLN A 38 7.76 1.66 -9.64
C GLN A 38 8.56 1.38 -8.37
N ASP A 39 8.36 2.15 -7.30
CA ASP A 39 9.07 1.95 -6.03
C ASP A 39 8.82 0.53 -5.46
N VAL A 40 7.57 0.08 -5.53
CA VAL A 40 7.21 -1.29 -5.10
C VAL A 40 7.85 -2.35 -6.01
N ALA A 41 7.86 -2.11 -7.32
CA ALA A 41 8.47 -3.02 -8.28
C ALA A 41 9.99 -3.16 -8.03
N ASP A 42 10.67 -2.05 -7.77
CA ASP A 42 12.10 -2.02 -7.48
C ASP A 42 12.42 -2.74 -6.17
N LEU A 43 11.60 -2.57 -5.13
CA LEU A 43 11.72 -3.32 -3.87
C LEU A 43 11.54 -4.83 -4.06
N MET A 44 10.68 -5.24 -4.99
CA MET A 44 10.41 -6.65 -5.31
C MET A 44 11.38 -7.23 -6.36
N GLY A 45 12.20 -6.39 -7.01
CA GLY A 45 13.05 -6.78 -8.13
C GLY A 45 12.28 -7.18 -9.39
N THR A 46 11.15 -6.53 -9.66
CA THR A 46 10.28 -6.78 -10.81
C THR A 46 9.92 -5.50 -11.58
N ILE A 47 8.92 -5.56 -12.47
CA ILE A 47 8.40 -4.47 -13.28
C ILE A 47 7.04 -3.97 -12.77
N PRO A 48 6.67 -2.70 -13.04
CA PRO A 48 5.40 -2.12 -12.57
C PRO A 48 4.14 -2.89 -12.97
N TYR A 49 4.14 -3.50 -14.16
CA TYR A 49 3.02 -4.28 -14.64
C TYR A 49 2.73 -5.51 -13.79
N GLU A 50 3.75 -6.15 -13.21
CA GLU A 50 3.53 -7.28 -12.31
C GLU A 50 2.86 -6.83 -11.01
N VAL A 51 3.33 -5.73 -10.41
CA VAL A 51 2.75 -5.16 -9.19
C VAL A 51 1.26 -4.87 -9.35
N THR A 52 0.88 -4.21 -10.45
CA THR A 52 -0.53 -3.90 -10.73
C THR A 52 -1.37 -5.15 -11.00
N CYS A 53 -0.82 -6.15 -11.68
CA CYS A 53 -1.52 -7.43 -11.93
C CYS A 53 -1.72 -8.27 -10.64
N LEU A 54 -0.84 -8.12 -9.65
CA LEU A 54 -0.93 -8.85 -8.37
C LEU A 54 -2.08 -8.36 -7.48
N ILE A 55 -2.65 -7.18 -7.76
CA ILE A 55 -3.86 -6.69 -7.07
C ILE A 55 -5.05 -7.53 -7.52
N ASN A 56 -5.32 -8.58 -6.75
CA ASN A 56 -6.32 -9.57 -7.07
C ASN A 56 -7.77 -9.04 -6.98
N ALA A 57 -8.72 -9.87 -7.41
CA ALA A 57 -10.14 -9.52 -7.42
C ALA A 57 -10.80 -9.36 -6.04
N ARG A 58 -10.12 -9.74 -4.93
CA ARG A 58 -10.63 -9.57 -3.56
C ARG A 58 -10.57 -8.12 -3.10
N VAL A 59 -9.72 -7.31 -3.75
CA VAL A 59 -9.63 -5.87 -3.50
C VAL A 59 -10.76 -5.18 -4.27
N ALA A 60 -11.68 -4.55 -3.54
CA ALA A 60 -12.76 -3.78 -4.13
C ALA A 60 -12.20 -2.59 -4.93
N ARG A 61 -12.75 -2.36 -6.13
CA ARG A 61 -12.32 -1.27 -7.02
C ARG A 61 -13.44 -0.24 -7.12
N ALA A 62 -13.13 1.01 -6.76
CA ALA A 62 -13.99 2.16 -6.99
C ALA A 62 -13.45 2.97 -8.18
N VAL A 63 -14.34 3.39 -9.08
CA VAL A 63 -13.99 4.24 -10.22
C VAL A 63 -14.41 5.67 -9.89
N VAL A 64 -13.45 6.59 -9.90
CA VAL A 64 -13.69 8.02 -9.69
C VAL A 64 -13.55 8.70 -11.05
N GLY A 65 -14.60 9.38 -11.49
CA GLY A 65 -14.69 10.07 -12.79
C GLY A 65 -14.59 11.58 -12.66
#